data_AF-A0A6I1ZS35-F1
#
_entry.id   AF-A0A6I1ZS35-F1
#
_cell.length_a   1.000
_cell.length_b   1.000
_cell.length_c   1.000
_cell.angle_alpha   90.00
_cell.angle_beta   90.00
_cell.angle_gamma   90.00
#
_symmetry.space_group_name_H-M   'P 1'
#
loop_
_entity.id
_entity.type
_entity.pdbx_description
1 polymer ?
#
loop_
_entity_poly.entity_id
_entity_poly.type
_entity_poly.pdbx_seq_one_letter_code
_entity_poly.pdbx_strand_id
1 'polypeptide(L)' 'MDSLQSYLFLSVVLFCLGLYGVMTRRNGVAILMGIELILNSANLNLVAFNR' A
#
# COMPACT_ATOMS: atom_id res chain seq x y z
N MET A 1 -9.96 -18.05 7.74
CA MET A 1 -8.86 -17.11 7.51
C MET A 1 -9.07 -15.98 8.48
N ASP A 2 -8.20 -15.82 9.47
CA ASP A 2 -8.31 -14.78 10.48
C ASP A 2 -8.45 -13.41 9.83
N SER A 3 -9.34 -12.57 10.39
CA SER A 3 -9.59 -11.22 9.87
C SER A 3 -8.28 -10.46 9.71
N LEU A 4 -7.35 -10.60 10.67
CA LEU A 4 -6.01 -10.01 10.64
C LEU A 4 -5.21 -10.40 9.38
N GLN A 5 -5.18 -11.69 9.05
CA GLN A 5 -4.43 -12.19 7.90
C GLN A 5 -4.96 -11.59 6.58
N SER A 6 -6.28 -11.40 6.47
CA SER A 6 -6.90 -10.75 5.31
C SER A 6 -6.48 -9.28 5.16
N TYR A 7 -6.38 -8.53 6.27
CA TYR A 7 -5.92 -7.14 6.24
C TYR A 7 -4.42 -7.04 5.90
N LEU A 8 -3.59 -7.92 6.45
CA LEU A 8 -2.17 -7.97 6.08
C LEU A 8 -1.99 -8.27 4.60
N PHE A 9 -2.71 -9.26 4.08
CA PHE A 9 -2.64 -9.63 2.66
C PHE A 9 -3.07 -8.46 1.76
N LEU A 10 -4.17 -7.80 2.10
CA LEU A 10 -4.64 -6.62 1.36
C LEU A 10 -3.61 -5.48 1.38
N SER A 11 -3.03 -5.19 2.56
CA SER A 11 -2.03 -4.13 2.72
C SER A 11 -0.76 -4.41 1.90
N VAL A 12 -0.29 -5.65 1.84
CA VAL A 12 0.91 -6.01 1.05
C VAL A 12 0.64 -5.88 -0.45
N VAL A 13 -0.53 -6.29 -0.93
CA VAL A 13 -0.92 -6.16 -2.34
C VAL A 13 -0.97 -4.69 -2.76
N LEU A 14 -1.58 -3.83 -1.94
CA LEU A 14 -1.64 -2.39 -2.17
C LEU A 14 -0.25 -1.74 -2.15
N PHE A 15 0.61 -2.16 -1.22
CA PHE A 15 2.00 -1.68 -1.13
C PHE A 15 2.79 -2.02 -2.39
N CYS A 16 2.71 -3.28 -2.86
CA CYS A 16 3.37 -3.73 -4.09
C CYS A 16 2.88 -2.98 -5.33
N LEU A 17 1.57 -2.73 -5.45
CA LEU A 17 1.00 -1.93 -6.54
C LEU A 17 1.49 -0.48 -6.50
N GLY A 18 1.61 0.11 -5.32
CA GLY A 18 2.13 1.45 -5.13
C GLY A 18 3.60 1.54 -5.55
N LEU A 19 4.41 0.55 -5.13
CA LEU A 19 5.82 0.43 -5.52
C LEU A 19 5.99 0.26 -7.03
N TYR A 20 5.17 -0.58 -7.65
CA TYR A 20 5.15 -0.73 -9.10
C TYR A 20 4.77 0.60 -9.79
N GLY A 21 3.78 1.31 -9.27
CA GLY A 21 3.38 2.64 -9.74
C GLY A 21 4.53 3.66 -9.68
N VAL A 22 5.31 3.67 -8.59
CA VAL A 22 6.47 4.54 -8.42
C VAL A 22 7.58 4.20 -9.43
N MET A 23 7.89 2.92 -9.64
CA MET A 23 8.98 2.51 -10.55
C MET A 23 8.64 2.69 -12.03
N THR A 24 7.37 2.56 -12.42
CA THR A 24 6.98 2.53 -13.84
C THR A 24 6.69 3.93 -14.41
N ARG A 25 6.39 4.90 -13.54
CA ARG A 25 5.92 6.23 -13.99
C ARG A 25 7.08 7.22 -14.09
N ARG A 26 7.17 7.91 -15.23
CA ARG A 26 8.09 9.03 -15.46
C ARG A 26 7.55 10.40 -15.07
N ASN A 27 6.24 10.49 -14.79
CA ASN A 27 5.60 11.76 -14.47
C ASN A 27 5.62 11.98 -12.95
N GLY A 28 6.15 13.11 -12.49
CA GLY A 28 6.32 13.40 -11.06
C GLY A 28 5.02 13.29 -10.26
N VAL A 29 3.90 13.76 -10.81
CA VAL A 29 2.57 13.64 -10.18
C VAL A 29 2.12 12.18 -10.04
N ALA A 30 2.41 11.34 -11.04
CA ALA A 30 2.06 9.93 -10.99
C ALA A 30 2.95 9.15 -9.99
N ILE A 31 4.19 9.58 -9.80
CA ILE A 31 5.09 9.06 -8.75
C ILE A 31 4.53 9.43 -7.37
N LEU A 32 4.12 10.69 -7.17
CA LEU A 32 3.50 11.14 -5.91
C LEU A 32 2.23 10.35 -5.58
N MET A 33 1.36 10.11 -6.57
CA MET A 33 0.16 9.27 -6.39
C MET A 33 0.52 7.82 -5.99
N GLY A 34 1.61 7.25 -6.53
CA GLY A 34 2.14 5.96 -6.10
C GLY A 34 2.64 5.98 -4.65
N ILE A 35 3.31 7.07 -4.24
CA ILE A 35 3.78 7.27 -2.86
C ILE A 35 2.60 7.40 -1.89
N GLU A 36 1.54 8.13 -2.24
CA GLU A 36 0.31 8.21 -1.44
C GLU A 36 -0.32 6.83 -1.25
N LEU A 37 -0.34 6.01 -2.30
CA LEU A 37 -0.85 4.63 -2.22
C LEU A 37 -0.01 3.76 -1.27
N ILE A 38 1.33 3.88 -1.34
CA ILE A 38 2.26 3.21 -0.43
C ILE A 38 1.98 3.64 1.03
N LEU A 39 1.87 4.95 1.29
CA LEU A 39 1.58 5.48 2.62
C LEU A 39 0.22 4.99 3.15
N ASN A 40 -0.80 4.91 2.29
CA ASN A 40 -2.12 4.41 2.68
C ASN A 40 -2.08 2.92 3.05
N SER A 41 -1.35 2.11 2.27
CA SER A 41 -1.16 0.68 2.56
C SER A 41 -0.41 0.43 3.87
N ALA A 42 0.60 1.25 4.19
CA ALA A 42 1.32 1.19 5.47
C ALA A 42 0.42 1.57 6.66
N ASN A 43 -0.47 2.56 6.49
CA ASN A 43 -1.48 2.92 7.48
C ASN A 43 -2.48 1.77 7.73
N LEU A 44 -2.94 1.11 6.66
CA LEU A 44 -3.79 -0.07 6.75
C LEU A 44 -3.12 -1.19 7.56
N ASN A 45 -1.82 -1.41 7.35
CA ASN A 45 -1.04 -2.39 8.11
C ASN A 45 -0.96 -2.02 9.60
N LEU A 46 -0.66 -0.75 9.92
CA LEU A 46 -0.66 -0.23 11.29
C LEU A 46 -2.03 -0.41 11.99
N VAL A 47 -3.12 -0.06 11.33
CA VAL A 47 -4.49 -0.23 11.86
C VAL A 47 -4.87 -1.71 11.98
N ALA A 48 -4.31 -2.58 11.13
CA ALA A 48 -4.49 -4.02 11.24
C ALA A 48 -3.77 -4.61 12.45
N PHE A 49 -2.65 -4.05 12.88
CA PHE A 49 -1.96 -4.46 14.11
C PHE A 49 -2.51 -3.80 15.39
N ASN A 50 -3.20 -2.66 15.26
CA ASN A 50 -3.77 -1.92 16.38
C ASN A 50 -5.23 -2.32 16.73
N ARG A 51 -5.71 -3.42 16.17
CA ARG A 51 -7.02 -4.03 16.46
C ARG A 51 -6.81 -5.34 17.19
#